data_AF-A0A3B5R472-F1
#
_entry.id   AF-A0A3B5R472-F1
#
_cell.length_a   1.000
_cell.length_b   1.000
_cell.length_c   1.000
_cell.angle_alpha   90.00
_cell.angle_beta   90.00
_cell.angle_gamma   90.00
#
_symmetry.space_group_name_H-M   'P 1'
#
loop_
_entity.id
_entity.type
_entity.pdbx_description
1 polymer ?
#
loop_
_entity_poly.entity_id
_entity_poly.type
_entity_poly.pdbx_seq_one_letter_code
_entity_poly.pdbx_strand_id
1 'polypeptide(L)'
;MALIMQHSLLALLLLGTDVLIRIHAQETAASEAWTTKSCKCDCDGAESPTEFSILGSGSMVKGVDCMPECPYHRPLGFEAGSVSPDQVTCSNQEQYTGWFSSWLPSKARLNSQGFGCAWLSKFQDNSQWLQIDLKEVMVVSGILSQGRCDADEWVTKYSVQYRTDEKLNWIYYKDQTGNNRVFYGNSDRSSSVQNLLRPPIVARYIRILPLGWHTRIALRLELLLCMKKCM
;
A
#
# COMPACT_ATOMS: atom_id res chain seq x y z
N MET A 1 25.25 -49.87 -36.49
CA MET A 1 24.06 -50.74 -36.31
C MET A 1 24.13 -51.36 -34.91
N ALA A 2 24.06 -50.62 -33.80
CA ALA A 2 23.03 -49.67 -33.35
C ALA A 2 21.66 -50.33 -33.11
N LEU A 3 21.59 -51.36 -32.26
CA LEU A 3 20.34 -51.75 -31.55
C LEU A 3 20.52 -52.73 -30.37
N ILE A 4 21.74 -53.15 -30.00
CA ILE A 4 21.98 -54.08 -28.86
C ILE A 4 22.69 -53.39 -27.67
N MET A 5 22.95 -52.08 -27.75
CA MET A 5 23.62 -51.29 -26.70
C MET A 5 22.65 -50.43 -25.88
N GLN A 6 21.38 -50.84 -25.73
CA GLN A 6 20.39 -50.07 -24.96
C GLN A 6 19.83 -50.80 -23.72
N HIS A 7 20.19 -52.07 -23.49
CA HIS A 7 19.67 -52.83 -22.34
C HIS A 7 20.66 -53.05 -21.18
N SER A 8 21.92 -52.65 -21.31
CA SER A 8 22.95 -52.90 -20.28
C SER A 8 23.28 -51.70 -19.39
N LEU A 9 22.74 -50.51 -19.67
CA LEU A 9 22.97 -49.31 -18.83
C LEU A 9 21.86 -49.04 -17.80
N LEU A 10 20.72 -49.74 -17.87
CA LEU A 10 19.63 -49.58 -16.89
C LEU A 10 19.77 -50.48 -15.64
N ALA A 11 20.68 -51.46 -15.64
CA ALA A 11 20.84 -52.39 -14.52
C ALA A 11 21.89 -51.95 -13.47
N LEU A 12 22.65 -50.87 -13.71
CA LEU A 12 23.71 -50.41 -12.80
C LEU A 12 23.31 -49.22 -11.89
N LEU A 13 22.09 -48.69 -12.00
CA LEU A 13 21.63 -47.55 -11.19
C LEU A 13 20.72 -47.93 -10.01
N LEU A 14 20.43 -49.22 -9.81
CA LEU A 14 19.51 -49.69 -8.75
C LEU A 14 20.19 -50.41 -7.57
N LEU A 15 21.53 -50.36 -7.45
CA LEU A 15 22.27 -51.00 -6.35
C LEU A 15 23.21 -50.04 -5.59
N GLY A 16 22.92 -48.73 -5.63
CA GLY A 16 23.83 -47.69 -5.14
C GLY A 16 23.38 -46.87 -3.93
N THR A 17 22.21 -47.13 -3.33
CA THR A 17 21.66 -46.22 -2.29
C THR A 17 21.16 -46.89 -1.01
N ASP A 18 21.32 -48.20 -0.82
CA ASP A 18 20.79 -48.90 0.36
C ASP A 18 21.78 -49.12 1.51
N VAL A 19 23.01 -48.62 1.43
CA VAL A 19 24.02 -48.87 2.47
C VAL A 19 24.82 -47.61 2.77
N LEU A 20 24.19 -46.65 3.45
CA LEU A 20 24.91 -45.83 4.42
C LEU A 20 24.03 -45.48 5.62
N ILE A 21 23.97 -46.44 6.54
CA ILE A 21 24.09 -46.23 7.99
C ILE A 21 22.93 -45.49 8.66
N ARG A 22 21.97 -46.31 9.13
CA ARG A 22 21.40 -46.15 10.46
C ARG A 22 22.50 -46.28 11.52
N ILE A 23 22.49 -45.41 12.54
CA ILE A 23 22.66 -45.64 14.00
C ILE A 23 23.13 -44.32 14.64
N HIS A 24 22.21 -43.56 15.24
CA HIS A 24 22.20 -43.20 16.66
C HIS A 24 20.83 -42.60 17.01
N ALA A 25 20.26 -43.12 18.08
CA ALA A 25 18.89 -42.92 18.50
C ALA A 25 18.76 -41.75 19.49
N GLN A 26 17.53 -41.24 19.56
CA GLN A 26 16.84 -40.76 20.77
C GLN A 26 17.35 -39.47 21.44
N GLU A 27 16.55 -38.40 21.33
CA GLU A 27 16.03 -37.73 22.52
C GLU A 27 14.69 -37.03 22.20
N THR A 28 13.72 -37.31 23.06
CA THR A 28 12.32 -36.86 23.04
C THR A 28 12.18 -35.46 23.66
N ALA A 29 11.35 -34.59 23.09
CA ALA A 29 10.30 -33.83 23.81
C ALA A 29 9.63 -32.74 22.95
N ALA A 30 8.29 -32.80 22.91
CA ALA A 30 7.31 -31.70 22.92
C ALA A 30 7.51 -30.47 22.00
N SER A 31 6.61 -30.27 21.03
CA SER A 31 5.55 -29.23 21.15
C SER A 31 4.67 -29.17 19.89
N GLU A 32 3.42 -29.60 20.08
CA GLU A 32 2.18 -28.94 19.66
C GLU A 32 1.97 -28.50 18.19
N ALA A 33 0.99 -29.17 17.58
CA ALA A 33 0.25 -28.73 16.42
C ALA A 33 -0.46 -27.40 16.70
N TRP A 34 -0.05 -26.34 15.99
CA TRP A 34 -0.86 -25.13 15.84
C TRP A 34 -1.22 -24.94 14.37
N THR A 35 -2.38 -25.51 14.02
CA THR A 35 -3.23 -25.00 12.95
C THR A 35 -3.55 -23.55 13.28
N THR A 36 -2.82 -22.63 12.65
CA THR A 36 -3.03 -21.19 12.84
C THR A 36 -4.37 -20.83 12.19
N LYS A 37 -5.38 -20.71 13.05
CA LYS A 37 -6.70 -20.16 12.76
C LYS A 37 -6.55 -18.81 12.06
N SER A 38 -7.17 -18.68 10.89
CA SER A 38 -7.41 -17.39 10.26
C SER A 38 -8.04 -16.43 11.27
N CYS A 39 -7.35 -15.36 11.65
CA CYS A 39 -7.97 -14.22 12.31
C CYS A 39 -8.81 -13.49 11.25
N LYS A 40 -10.11 -13.81 11.22
CA LYS A 40 -11.12 -13.04 10.53
C LYS A 40 -11.50 -11.87 11.44
N CYS A 41 -11.07 -10.66 11.09
CA CYS A 41 -11.52 -9.44 11.75
C CYS A 41 -12.83 -9.03 11.09
N ASP A 42 -13.96 -9.45 11.66
CA ASP A 42 -15.27 -8.88 11.33
C ASP A 42 -15.44 -7.60 12.16
N CYS A 43 -15.37 -6.44 11.50
CA CYS A 43 -15.66 -5.14 12.09
C CYS A 43 -17.06 -4.70 11.64
N ASP A 44 -18.09 -5.22 12.29
CA ASP A 44 -19.45 -4.67 12.18
C ASP A 44 -19.80 -4.02 13.52
N GLY A 45 -20.05 -2.72 13.50
CA GLY A 45 -20.23 -1.90 14.70
C GLY A 45 -20.65 -0.48 14.36
N ALA A 46 -21.66 -0.34 13.51
CA ALA A 46 -22.41 0.90 13.35
C ALA A 46 -23.62 0.88 14.29
N GLU A 47 -23.46 1.36 15.52
CA GLU A 47 -24.62 1.77 16.32
C GLU A 47 -24.89 3.26 16.08
N SER A 48 -25.99 3.51 15.37
CA SER A 48 -26.64 4.81 15.22
C SER A 48 -27.19 5.28 16.58
N PRO A 49 -26.93 6.51 17.05
CA PRO A 49 -27.59 7.01 18.24
C PRO A 49 -28.89 7.73 17.84
N THR A 50 -30.01 7.00 17.94
CA THR A 50 -31.34 7.62 18.08
C THR A 50 -31.79 7.43 19.53
N GLU A 51 -32.15 8.54 20.16
CA GLU A 51 -32.80 8.73 21.47
C GLU A 51 -32.01 8.44 22.75
N PHE A 52 -31.95 9.46 23.62
CA PHE A 52 -31.77 9.27 25.06
C PHE A 52 -32.72 10.19 25.82
N SER A 53 -33.60 9.57 26.62
CA SER A 53 -34.40 10.24 27.64
C SER A 53 -33.58 10.41 28.93
N ILE A 54 -33.61 11.64 29.45
CA ILE A 54 -33.77 12.07 30.85
C ILE A 54 -32.85 11.50 31.96
N LEU A 55 -32.11 12.46 32.55
CA LEU A 55 -31.65 12.67 33.95
C LEU A 55 -31.01 11.52 34.76
N GLY A 56 -29.77 11.79 35.20
CA GLY A 56 -29.18 11.16 36.38
C GLY A 56 -27.70 11.44 36.56
N SER A 57 -27.38 12.54 37.25
CA SER A 57 -26.17 12.85 38.03
C SER A 57 -24.82 12.18 37.68
N GLY A 58 -23.79 13.01 37.43
CA GLY A 58 -22.38 12.62 37.57
C GLY A 58 -21.64 12.49 36.25
N SER A 59 -21.12 13.61 35.78
CA SER A 59 -20.26 13.76 34.61
C SER A 59 -19.01 12.87 34.66
N MET A 60 -18.90 11.92 33.73
CA MET A 60 -17.66 11.62 33.00
C MET A 60 -18.05 11.26 31.57
N VAL A 61 -18.26 12.29 30.76
CA VAL A 61 -18.19 12.17 29.30
C VAL A 61 -16.82 11.56 29.01
N LYS A 62 -16.77 10.28 28.61
CA LYS A 62 -15.58 9.71 27.97
C LYS A 62 -15.35 10.56 26.74
N GLY A 63 -14.42 11.51 26.87
CA GLY A 63 -14.01 12.38 25.79
C GLY A 63 -13.70 11.51 24.59
N VAL A 64 -14.28 11.85 23.46
CA VAL A 64 -13.76 11.42 22.17
C VAL A 64 -12.37 12.05 22.11
N ASP A 65 -11.38 11.32 22.59
CA ASP A 65 -10.00 11.78 22.59
C ASP A 65 -9.57 11.84 21.13
N CYS A 66 -9.58 13.05 20.57
CA CYS A 66 -9.18 13.32 19.21
C CYS A 66 -7.71 12.94 19.11
N MET A 67 -7.42 11.73 18.61
CA MET A 67 -6.07 11.20 18.52
C MET A 67 -5.21 12.14 17.65
N PRO A 68 -4.33 12.97 18.25
CA PRO A 68 -3.64 14.02 17.51
C PRO A 68 -2.49 13.43 16.69
N GLU A 69 -1.95 12.30 17.14
CA GLU A 69 -0.85 11.58 16.52
C GLU A 69 -1.11 10.07 16.54
N CYS A 70 -0.82 9.41 15.42
CA CYS A 70 -1.00 7.97 15.26
C CYS A 70 0.12 7.21 15.99
N PRO A 71 -0.19 6.34 16.96
CA PRO A 71 0.84 5.59 17.69
C PRO A 71 1.53 4.55 16.80
N TYR A 72 0.82 4.04 15.79
CA TYR A 72 1.34 3.07 14.83
C TYR A 72 0.90 3.42 13.41
N HIS A 73 1.85 3.28 12.48
CA HIS A 73 1.63 3.43 11.05
C HIS A 73 1.69 2.06 10.39
N ARG A 74 0.62 1.68 9.68
CA ARG A 74 0.59 0.44 8.88
C ARG A 74 0.52 0.81 7.40
N PRO A 75 1.36 0.26 6.51
CA PRO A 75 1.16 0.43 5.08
C PRO A 75 -0.21 -0.12 4.66
N LEU A 76 -0.89 0.57 3.76
CA LEU A 76 -2.17 0.13 3.20
C LEU A 76 -2.01 -1.20 2.45
N GLY A 77 -0.82 -1.45 1.92
CA GLY A 77 -0.51 -2.67 1.17
C GLY A 77 -0.46 -2.42 -0.33
N PHE A 78 0.01 -1.25 -0.78
CA PHE A 78 0.38 -1.05 -2.18
C PHE A 78 1.54 -1.98 -2.56
N GLU A 79 2.57 -2.06 -1.72
CA GLU A 79 3.69 -2.99 -1.85
C GLU A 79 3.26 -4.44 -1.64
N ALA A 80 2.44 -4.72 -0.62
CA ALA A 80 1.94 -6.06 -0.31
C ALA A 80 0.94 -6.61 -1.34
N GLY A 81 0.51 -5.79 -2.29
CA GLY A 81 -0.46 -6.18 -3.33
C GLY A 81 -1.91 -6.30 -2.84
N SER A 82 -2.20 -5.86 -1.61
CA SER A 82 -3.55 -5.83 -1.04
C SER A 82 -4.46 -4.83 -1.76
N VAL A 83 -3.89 -3.79 -2.37
CA VAL A 83 -4.64 -2.81 -3.17
C VAL A 83 -4.86 -3.34 -4.59
N SER A 84 -6.13 -3.51 -4.95
CA SER A 84 -6.53 -3.94 -6.29
C SER A 84 -6.13 -2.88 -7.33
N PRO A 85 -5.75 -3.27 -8.56
CA PRO A 85 -5.38 -2.32 -9.60
C PRO A 85 -6.51 -1.33 -9.94
N ASP A 86 -7.76 -1.76 -9.78
CA ASP A 86 -8.98 -0.96 -10.05
C ASP A 86 -9.19 0.17 -9.02
N GLN A 87 -8.55 0.06 -7.85
CA GLN A 87 -8.60 1.09 -6.82
C GLN A 87 -7.71 2.30 -7.15
N VAL A 88 -6.84 2.18 -8.16
CA VAL A 88 -5.88 3.23 -8.52
C VAL A 88 -6.22 3.76 -9.91
N THR A 89 -6.68 5.01 -9.95
CA THR A 89 -7.09 5.69 -11.19
C THR A 89 -6.27 6.95 -11.40
N CYS A 90 -6.24 7.47 -12.62
CA CYS A 90 -5.48 8.67 -12.93
C CYS A 90 -6.22 9.58 -13.93
N SER A 91 -5.76 10.82 -14.03
CA SER A 91 -6.33 11.85 -14.91
C SER A 91 -6.47 11.45 -16.38
N ASN A 92 -5.56 10.63 -16.90
CA ASN A 92 -5.46 10.30 -18.33
C ASN A 92 -5.52 8.79 -18.59
N GLN A 93 -6.41 8.08 -17.91
CA GLN A 93 -6.49 6.61 -17.95
C GLN A 93 -6.68 6.04 -19.37
N GLU A 94 -7.41 6.72 -20.24
CA GLU A 94 -7.68 6.29 -21.62
C GLU A 94 -6.46 6.42 -22.55
N GLN A 95 -5.43 7.16 -22.14
CA GLN A 95 -4.25 7.43 -22.98
C GLN A 95 -3.06 6.52 -22.68
N TYR A 96 -3.24 5.53 -21.81
CA TYR A 96 -2.25 4.47 -21.55
C TYR A 96 -2.29 3.44 -22.69
N THR A 97 -1.89 3.86 -23.88
CA THR A 97 -1.78 3.03 -25.07
C THR A 97 -0.35 3.00 -25.60
N GLY A 98 0.03 1.94 -26.31
CA GLY A 98 1.40 1.75 -26.81
C GLY A 98 2.43 1.57 -25.68
N TRP A 99 3.54 2.29 -25.74
CA TRP A 99 4.62 2.22 -24.74
C TRP A 99 4.12 2.51 -23.32
N PHE A 100 3.20 3.46 -23.14
CA PHE A 100 2.68 3.82 -21.81
C PHE A 100 1.86 2.71 -21.14
N SER A 101 1.44 1.67 -21.87
CA SER A 101 0.72 0.51 -21.30
C SER A 101 1.49 -0.19 -20.18
N SER A 102 2.83 -0.10 -20.17
CA SER A 102 3.63 -0.66 -19.07
C SER A 102 3.63 0.22 -17.81
N TRP A 103 3.33 1.53 -17.91
CA TRP A 103 3.37 2.50 -16.80
C TRP A 103 1.98 2.87 -16.27
N LEU A 104 1.13 1.86 -16.09
CA LEU A 104 -0.23 2.02 -15.59
C LEU A 104 -0.27 2.63 -14.18
N PRO A 105 -1.37 3.33 -13.81
CA PRO A 105 -1.56 3.84 -12.45
C PRO A 105 -1.47 2.72 -11.39
N SER A 106 -1.94 1.52 -11.71
CA SER A 106 -1.86 0.35 -10.83
C SER A 106 -0.43 -0.13 -10.54
N LYS A 107 0.56 0.32 -11.32
CA LYS A 107 2.00 0.07 -11.11
C LYS A 107 2.68 1.12 -10.24
N ALA A 108 1.94 2.12 -9.74
CA ALA A 108 2.44 3.12 -8.79
C ALA A 108 2.70 2.53 -7.38
N ARG A 109 3.13 1.28 -7.27
CA ARG A 109 3.38 0.61 -6.00
C ARG A 109 4.79 0.92 -5.52
N LEU A 110 4.93 1.27 -4.25
CA LEU A 110 6.23 1.47 -3.62
C LEU A 110 7.11 0.22 -3.79
N ASN A 111 8.41 0.43 -4.02
CA ASN A 111 9.40 -0.63 -4.25
C ASN A 111 9.10 -1.57 -5.43
N SER A 112 8.13 -1.26 -6.29
CA SER A 112 7.93 -2.03 -7.52
C SER A 112 9.18 -1.93 -8.39
N GLN A 113 9.65 -3.08 -8.88
CA GLN A 113 10.83 -3.22 -9.73
C GLN A 113 10.44 -3.91 -11.04
N GLY A 114 11.25 -3.69 -12.08
CA GLY A 114 11.03 -4.25 -13.42
C GLY A 114 10.50 -3.23 -14.43
N PHE A 115 10.13 -3.72 -15.61
CA PHE A 115 9.62 -2.89 -16.70
C PHE A 115 8.23 -2.33 -16.32
N GLY A 116 8.08 -1.01 -16.28
CA GLY A 116 6.84 -0.38 -15.84
C GLY A 116 6.66 -0.29 -14.32
N CYS A 117 7.72 0.06 -13.60
CA CYS A 117 7.75 0.12 -12.14
C CYS A 117 7.09 1.35 -11.50
N ALA A 118 6.53 2.27 -12.27
CA ALA A 118 5.93 3.50 -11.74
C ALA A 118 4.73 3.93 -12.59
N TRP A 119 3.86 4.77 -12.02
CA TRP A 119 2.91 5.51 -12.83
C TRP A 119 3.65 6.65 -13.54
N LEU A 120 3.50 6.72 -14.85
CA LEU A 120 4.06 7.78 -15.68
C LEU A 120 2.90 8.59 -16.28
N SER A 121 2.89 9.90 -16.06
CA SER A 121 1.94 10.75 -16.79
C SER A 121 2.43 11.01 -18.20
N LYS A 122 1.54 10.89 -19.18
CA LYS A 122 1.83 11.24 -20.57
C LYS A 122 2.03 12.74 -20.76
N PHE A 123 1.18 13.54 -20.10
CA PHE A 123 1.27 14.99 -20.08
C PHE A 123 1.88 15.49 -18.77
N GLN A 124 2.57 16.60 -18.87
CA GLN A 124 3.28 17.22 -17.77
C GLN A 124 2.61 18.54 -17.42
N ASP A 125 1.40 18.43 -16.88
CA ASP A 125 0.60 19.59 -16.52
C ASP A 125 0.28 19.55 -15.03
N ASN A 126 -0.01 20.71 -14.45
CA ASN A 126 -0.47 20.81 -13.06
C ASN A 126 -1.91 20.30 -12.87
N SER A 127 -2.57 19.87 -13.95
CA SER A 127 -3.91 19.27 -13.94
C SER A 127 -3.87 17.74 -13.82
N GLN A 128 -2.68 17.14 -13.77
CA GLN A 128 -2.53 15.70 -13.61
C GLN A 128 -2.82 15.27 -12.18
N TRP A 129 -3.42 14.10 -12.02
CA TRP A 129 -3.69 13.55 -10.71
C TRP A 129 -3.66 12.03 -10.71
N LEU A 130 -3.29 11.48 -9.56
CA LEU A 130 -3.38 10.06 -9.25
C LEU A 130 -4.34 9.90 -8.09
N GLN A 131 -5.37 9.08 -8.27
CA GLN A 131 -6.44 8.86 -7.32
C GLN A 131 -6.40 7.43 -6.81
N ILE A 132 -6.69 7.30 -5.52
CA ILE A 132 -6.65 6.05 -4.78
C ILE A 132 -8.00 5.94 -4.07
N ASP A 133 -8.74 4.89 -4.40
CA ASP A 133 -9.97 4.51 -3.72
C ASP A 133 -9.65 3.44 -2.66
N LEU A 134 -9.85 3.81 -1.40
CA LEU A 134 -9.63 2.94 -0.26
C LEU A 134 -10.77 1.91 -0.06
N LYS A 135 -11.86 1.99 -0.85
CA LYS A 135 -13.13 1.25 -0.74
C LYS A 135 -13.94 1.58 0.52
N GLU A 136 -13.28 1.82 1.64
CA GLU A 136 -13.86 2.22 2.91
C GLU A 136 -13.23 3.53 3.44
N VAL A 137 -13.92 4.19 4.37
CA VAL A 137 -13.40 5.40 5.00
C VAL A 137 -12.32 5.00 6.00
N MET A 138 -11.08 5.37 5.72
CA MET A 138 -9.94 5.07 6.59
C MET A 138 -9.23 6.33 7.06
N VAL A 139 -8.42 6.17 8.10
CA VAL A 139 -7.58 7.24 8.65
C VAL A 139 -6.17 7.11 8.07
N VAL A 140 -5.80 8.05 7.21
CA VAL A 140 -4.48 8.12 6.58
C VAL A 140 -3.58 9.06 7.37
N SER A 141 -2.45 8.52 7.78
CA SER A 141 -1.46 9.15 8.65
C SER A 141 -0.19 9.58 7.93
N GLY A 142 0.06 9.02 6.75
CA GLY A 142 1.30 9.21 6.02
C GLY A 142 1.17 8.85 4.54
N ILE A 143 2.04 9.42 3.72
CA ILE A 143 2.23 9.07 2.32
C ILE A 143 3.73 8.88 2.11
N LEU A 144 4.13 7.72 1.58
CA LEU A 144 5.47 7.54 1.05
C LEU A 144 5.43 7.76 -0.46
N SER A 145 6.41 8.48 -0.98
CA SER A 145 6.61 8.70 -2.40
C SER A 145 7.98 8.20 -2.85
N GLN A 146 8.07 7.68 -4.07
CA GLN A 146 9.30 7.20 -4.68
C GLN A 146 9.32 7.53 -6.17
N GLY A 147 10.50 7.84 -6.71
CA GLY A 147 10.69 8.12 -8.14
C GLY A 147 10.61 6.87 -9.01
N ARG A 148 10.85 6.99 -10.32
CA ARG A 148 10.87 5.85 -11.26
C ARG A 148 12.12 4.98 -11.03
N CYS A 149 12.04 3.67 -11.22
CA CYS A 149 13.21 2.79 -11.06
C CYS A 149 14.17 2.80 -12.26
N ASP A 150 13.65 3.09 -13.46
CA ASP A 150 14.32 2.87 -14.74
C ASP A 150 14.96 4.14 -15.34
N ALA A 151 14.44 5.32 -14.98
CA ALA A 151 14.94 6.60 -15.46
C ALA A 151 14.94 7.66 -14.36
N ASP A 152 15.73 8.72 -14.55
CA ASP A 152 15.87 9.86 -13.65
C ASP A 152 14.66 10.83 -13.75
N GLU A 153 13.49 10.29 -13.40
CA GLU A 153 12.19 10.95 -13.42
C GLU A 153 11.50 10.80 -12.06
N TRP A 154 11.05 11.92 -11.48
CA TRP A 154 10.38 11.92 -10.18
C TRP A 154 9.57 13.20 -9.96
N VAL A 155 8.62 13.14 -9.02
CA VAL A 155 7.85 14.29 -8.54
C VAL A 155 8.60 14.97 -7.39
N THR A 156 8.85 16.28 -7.52
CA THR A 156 9.57 17.07 -6.50
C THR A 156 8.61 17.73 -5.50
N LYS A 157 7.41 18.12 -5.95
CA LYS A 157 6.38 18.73 -5.11
C LYS A 157 5.02 18.21 -5.49
N TYR A 158 4.16 18.00 -4.50
CA TYR A 158 2.77 17.61 -4.73
C TYR A 158 1.84 18.19 -3.66
N SER A 159 0.57 18.33 -4.03
CA SER A 159 -0.52 18.61 -3.10
C SER A 159 -1.41 17.39 -2.96
N VAL A 160 -2.13 17.33 -1.83
CA VAL A 160 -3.02 16.23 -1.52
C VAL A 160 -4.44 16.77 -1.43
N GLN A 161 -5.34 16.14 -2.17
CA GLN A 161 -6.76 16.30 -2.02
C GLN A 161 -7.35 15.01 -1.49
N TYR A 162 -8.45 15.13 -0.76
CA TYR A 162 -9.14 13.99 -0.21
C TYR A 162 -10.65 14.21 -0.21
N ARG A 163 -11.38 13.10 -0.12
CA ARG A 163 -12.83 13.09 -0.12
C ARG A 163 -13.33 11.84 0.62
N THR A 164 -14.35 12.00 1.47
CA THR A 164 -14.98 10.89 2.21
C THR A 164 -16.01 10.16 1.37
N ASP A 165 -16.82 10.91 0.61
CA ASP A 165 -17.95 10.39 -0.14
C ASP A 165 -17.90 10.86 -1.59
N GLU A 166 -18.32 9.99 -2.52
CA GLU A 166 -18.28 10.29 -3.95
C GLU A 166 -19.09 11.54 -4.34
N LYS A 167 -20.15 11.84 -3.59
CA LYS A 167 -21.04 12.99 -3.83
C LYS A 167 -20.48 14.33 -3.34
N LEU A 168 -19.44 14.30 -2.49
CA LEU A 168 -18.85 15.51 -1.93
C LEU A 168 -17.78 16.10 -2.86
N ASN A 169 -17.46 17.36 -2.64
CA ASN A 169 -16.36 18.03 -3.34
C ASN A 169 -15.00 17.58 -2.78
N TRP A 170 -13.97 17.70 -3.60
CA TRP A 170 -12.58 17.47 -3.18
C TRP A 170 -12.12 18.56 -2.22
N ILE A 171 -11.51 18.14 -1.11
CA ILE A 171 -10.98 19.04 -0.08
C ILE A 171 -9.46 19.02 -0.17
N TYR A 172 -8.83 20.19 -0.22
CA TYR A 172 -7.37 20.30 -0.13
C TYR A 172 -6.90 20.04 1.30
N TYR A 173 -5.80 19.30 1.42
CA TYR A 173 -5.14 19.14 2.70
C TYR A 173 -4.58 20.48 3.20
N LYS A 174 -5.01 20.87 4.40
CA LYS A 174 -4.59 22.09 5.06
C LYS A 174 -3.67 21.75 6.22
N ASP A 175 -2.65 22.57 6.38
CA ASP A 175 -1.74 22.49 7.51
C ASP A 175 -2.39 23.07 8.78
N GLN A 176 -1.70 22.95 9.93
CA GLN A 176 -2.12 23.54 11.21
C GLN A 176 -2.31 25.07 11.12
N THR A 177 -1.65 25.74 10.17
CA THR A 177 -1.80 27.18 9.92
C THR A 177 -2.99 27.53 9.02
N GLY A 178 -3.77 26.54 8.57
CA GLY A 178 -4.93 26.73 7.69
C GLY A 178 -4.60 26.94 6.20
N ASN A 179 -3.32 26.95 5.83
CA ASN A 179 -2.87 27.09 4.44
C ASN A 179 -2.85 25.74 3.73
N ASN A 180 -3.00 25.76 2.39
CA ASN A 180 -2.83 24.56 1.57
C ASN A 180 -1.41 24.01 1.74
N ARG A 181 -1.30 22.80 2.27
CA ARG A 181 0.00 22.16 2.51
C ARG A 181 0.53 21.61 1.18
N VAL A 182 1.76 21.99 0.84
CA VAL A 182 2.52 21.38 -0.25
C VAL A 182 3.54 20.44 0.38
N PHE A 183 3.58 19.20 -0.12
CA PHE A 183 4.54 18.19 0.29
C PHE A 183 5.74 18.21 -0.65
N TYR A 184 6.91 18.02 -0.06
CA TYR A 184 8.15 17.80 -0.80
C TYR A 184 8.26 16.31 -1.09
N GLY A 185 8.34 15.98 -2.37
CA GLY A 185 8.47 14.61 -2.84
C GLY A 185 9.93 14.18 -2.88
N ASN A 186 10.32 13.58 -3.99
CA ASN A 186 11.59 12.92 -4.15
C ASN A 186 12.65 13.88 -4.68
N SER A 187 13.90 13.66 -4.28
CA SER A 187 15.09 14.31 -4.85
C SER A 187 15.86 13.37 -5.79
N ASP A 188 15.59 12.06 -5.71
CA ASP A 188 16.25 11.01 -6.48
C ASP A 188 15.24 9.98 -6.98
N ARG A 189 15.68 9.15 -7.93
CA ARG A 189 14.86 8.09 -8.55
C ARG A 189 14.53 6.91 -7.62
N SER A 190 15.47 6.55 -6.73
CA SER A 190 15.39 5.33 -5.90
C SER A 190 15.02 5.60 -4.45
N SER A 191 15.38 6.77 -3.92
CA SER A 191 15.11 7.13 -2.53
C SER A 191 13.61 7.27 -2.30
N SER A 192 13.09 6.63 -1.25
CA SER A 192 11.72 6.83 -0.78
C SER A 192 11.67 7.97 0.23
N VAL A 193 10.69 8.86 0.09
CA VAL A 193 10.48 9.98 0.99
C VAL A 193 9.16 9.76 1.71
N GLN A 194 9.20 9.82 3.05
CA GLN A 194 8.04 9.66 3.89
C GLN A 194 7.52 11.02 4.33
N ASN A 195 6.28 11.32 3.97
CA ASN A 195 5.57 12.52 4.37
C ASN A 195 4.45 12.15 5.34
N LEU A 196 4.64 12.44 6.63
CA LEU A 196 3.61 12.25 7.65
C LEU A 196 2.60 13.41 7.63
N LEU A 197 1.33 13.08 7.77
CA LEU A 197 0.22 14.02 7.78
C LEU A 197 -0.17 14.33 9.22
N ARG A 198 -0.06 15.61 9.60
CA ARG A 198 -0.50 16.14 10.90
C ARG A 198 -1.36 17.39 10.67
N PRO A 199 -2.70 17.30 10.75
CA PRO A 199 -3.48 16.17 11.28
C PRO A 199 -3.61 14.99 10.30
N PRO A 200 -3.91 13.77 10.79
CA PRO A 200 -4.27 12.65 9.93
C PRO A 200 -5.56 12.95 9.16
N ILE A 201 -5.68 12.40 7.95
CA ILE A 201 -6.83 12.59 7.07
C ILE A 201 -7.81 11.43 7.25
N VAL A 202 -9.09 11.74 7.43
CA VAL A 202 -10.18 10.75 7.32
C VAL A 202 -10.77 10.84 5.92
N ALA A 203 -10.56 9.82 5.09
CA ALA A 203 -11.00 9.82 3.70
C ALA A 203 -11.20 8.41 3.16
N ARG A 204 -12.01 8.31 2.10
CA ARG A 204 -12.12 7.11 1.27
C ARG A 204 -11.38 7.28 -0.05
N TYR A 205 -11.44 8.47 -0.63
CA TYR A 205 -10.74 8.81 -1.85
C TYR A 205 -9.61 9.78 -1.55
N ILE A 206 -8.42 9.45 -2.01
CA ILE A 206 -7.24 10.32 -1.91
C ILE A 206 -6.75 10.60 -3.31
N ARG A 207 -6.42 11.87 -3.57
CA ARG A 207 -5.91 12.34 -4.84
C ARG A 207 -4.60 13.07 -4.60
N ILE A 208 -3.57 12.64 -5.31
CA ILE A 208 -2.25 13.24 -5.31
C ILE A 208 -2.12 14.07 -6.58
N LEU A 209 -1.80 15.36 -6.42
CA LEU A 209 -1.62 16.30 -7.52
C LEU A 209 -0.16 16.73 -7.58
N PRO A 210 0.65 16.21 -8.53
CA PRO A 210 2.00 16.71 -8.76
C PRO A 210 1.97 18.20 -9.13
N LEU A 211 2.74 19.01 -8.41
CA LEU A 211 2.92 20.45 -8.64
C LEU A 211 4.28 20.79 -9.26
N GLY A 212 5.25 19.87 -9.13
CA GLY A 212 6.57 20.00 -9.72
C GLY A 212 7.20 18.63 -9.90
N TRP A 213 7.98 18.48 -10.97
CA TRP A 213 8.62 17.22 -11.35
C TRP A 213 9.97 17.48 -12.01
N HIS A 214 10.80 16.44 -12.05
CA HIS A 214 12.06 16.43 -12.76
C HIS A 214 11.93 15.54 -14.01
N THR A 215 12.18 16.11 -15.18
CA THR A 215 12.06 15.48 -16.51
C THR A 215 10.65 15.01 -16.90
N ARG A 216 10.02 14.11 -16.13
CA ARG A 216 8.62 13.68 -16.28
C ARG A 216 7.95 13.42 -14.94
N ILE A 217 6.62 13.48 -14.92
CA ILE A 217 5.82 13.06 -13.76
C ILE A 217 5.87 11.53 -13.69
N ALA A 218 6.70 11.03 -12.79
CA ALA A 218 6.72 9.63 -12.43
C ALA A 218 6.61 9.47 -10.90
N LEU A 219 5.70 8.61 -10.46
CA LEU A 219 5.44 8.41 -9.03
C LEU A 219 5.16 6.94 -8.72
N ARG A 220 5.80 6.46 -7.67
CA ARG A 220 5.40 5.31 -6.86
C ARG A 220 4.97 5.82 -5.51
N LEU A 221 3.96 5.18 -4.92
CA LEU A 221 3.44 5.60 -3.63
C LEU A 221 3.04 4.42 -2.75
N GLU A 222 3.03 4.68 -1.45
CA GLU A 222 2.41 3.84 -0.42
C GLU A 222 1.65 4.77 0.53
N LEU A 223 0.42 4.41 0.87
CA LEU A 223 -0.33 5.12 1.91
C LEU A 223 -0.10 4.46 3.26
N LEU A 224 0.11 5.25 4.30
CA LEU A 224 0.19 4.76 5.68
C LEU A 224 -1.13 5.03 6.39
N LEU A 225 -1.75 3.96 6.86
CA LEU A 225 -2.91 4.01 7.71
C LEU A 225 -2.52 4.17 9.17
N CYS A 226 -3.36 4.92 9.88
CA CYS A 226 -3.31 5.04 11.31
C CYS A 226 -4.01 3.83 11.95
N MET A 227 -3.33 3.10 12.83
CA MET A 227 -3.97 2.06 13.62
C MET A 227 -3.94 2.42 15.09
N LYS A 228 -5.06 2.18 15.78
CA LYS A 228 -5.08 2.15 17.24
C LYS A 228 -4.43 0.85 17.69
N LYS A 229 -3.67 0.90 18.78
CA LYS A 229 -3.18 -0.30 19.44
C LYS A 229 -4.41 -1.07 19.96
N CYS A 230 -4.70 -2.24 19.40
CA CYS A 230 -5.58 -3.18 20.06
C CYS A 230 -4.77 -3.79 21.21
N MET A 231 -5.13 -3.46 22.45
CA MET A 231 -4.68 -4.18 23.64
C MET A 231 -5.68 -5.27 23.96
#